data_AF-A0AAD8K8K7-F1
#
_entry.id   AF-A0AAD8K8K7-F1
#
_cell.length_a   1.000
_cell.length_b   1.000
_cell.length_c   1.000
_cell.angle_alpha   90.00
_cell.angle_beta   90.00
_cell.angle_gamma   90.00
#
_symmetry.space_group_name_H-M   'P 1'
#
loop_
_entity.id
_entity.type
_entity.pdbx_description
1 polymer ?
#
loop_
_entity_poly.entity_id
_entity_poly.type
_entity_poly.pdbx_seq_one_letter_code
_entity_poly.pdbx_strand_id
1 'polypeptide(L)'
;MSSSGRPSAIGDLQIVSVSSDKTASISALPPRHPNTSALVEYTPPVPNQEEEDLEVKLRRIIDHVPVRVNNTSGSSAGSGSGDFHQYRQMRRKEQDRLARMDIDFQKRKQVAEFNKRREERLKAAEERTAKKRLKRQKKKQKKQEKKMKLEAGYHEEHKEDKSSDGSQDSGNDE
;
A
#
# COMPACT_ATOMS: atom_id res chain seq x y z
N MET A 1 -30.57 -54.85 26.02
CA MET A 1 -29.31 -55.47 25.55
C MET A 1 -28.75 -54.59 24.45
N SER A 2 -27.49 -54.22 24.34
CA SER A 2 -26.40 -53.99 25.28
C SER A 2 -25.42 -53.10 24.49
N SER A 3 -24.83 -52.16 25.19
CA SER A 3 -23.72 -51.30 24.79
C SER A 3 -22.54 -52.05 24.17
N SER A 4 -21.85 -51.45 23.21
CA SER A 4 -20.44 -51.04 23.39
C SER A 4 -19.91 -50.33 22.15
N GLY A 5 -19.55 -49.05 22.34
CA GLY A 5 -18.70 -48.34 21.42
C GLY A 5 -17.25 -48.85 21.51
N ARG A 6 -16.50 -48.62 20.44
CA ARG A 6 -15.04 -48.60 20.47
C ARG A 6 -14.55 -47.26 19.90
N PRO A 7 -13.71 -46.53 20.64
CA PRO A 7 -13.10 -45.29 20.19
C PRO A 7 -11.86 -45.61 19.34
N SER A 8 -11.77 -45.03 18.13
CA SER A 8 -10.49 -45.00 17.41
C SER A 8 -9.79 -43.70 17.78
N ALA A 9 -8.59 -43.88 18.31
CA ALA A 9 -7.78 -42.90 18.99
C ALA A 9 -7.44 -41.70 18.10
N ILE A 10 -7.36 -40.57 18.79
CA ILE A 10 -6.62 -39.36 18.42
C ILE A 10 -5.21 -39.79 18.03
N GLY A 11 -5.00 -39.98 16.73
CA GLY A 11 -3.75 -40.34 16.11
C GLY A 11 -3.17 -39.12 15.41
N ASP A 12 -2.28 -38.46 16.15
CA ASP A 12 -1.12 -37.75 15.66
C ASP A 12 -1.35 -36.70 14.55
N LEU A 13 -1.48 -35.44 15.01
CA LEU A 13 -1.43 -34.26 14.15
C LEU A 13 0.00 -34.13 13.60
N GLN A 14 0.28 -34.83 12.50
CA GLN A 14 1.53 -34.67 11.76
C GLN A 14 1.59 -33.27 11.14
N ILE A 15 2.29 -32.37 11.82
CA ILE A 15 2.77 -31.12 11.24
C ILE A 15 3.85 -31.50 10.23
N VAL A 16 3.44 -31.69 8.98
CA VAL A 16 4.37 -31.79 7.86
C VAL A 16 4.91 -30.38 7.60
N SER A 17 6.17 -30.13 8.00
CA SER A 17 6.87 -28.94 7.55
C SER A 17 7.02 -29.03 6.03
N VAL A 18 6.33 -28.17 5.29
CA VAL A 18 6.59 -27.99 3.87
C VAL A 18 7.96 -27.33 3.76
N SER A 19 9.00 -28.14 3.53
CA SER A 19 10.27 -27.64 3.03
C SER A 19 9.96 -26.92 1.72
N SER A 20 10.14 -25.61 1.74
CA SER A 20 9.91 -24.72 0.61
C SER A 20 11.09 -24.83 -0.35
N ASP A 21 11.34 -26.03 -0.87
CA ASP A 21 12.32 -26.25 -1.93
C ASP A 21 11.64 -26.07 -3.29
N LYS A 22 11.08 -24.87 -3.50
CA LYS A 22 11.19 -24.24 -4.82
C LYS A 22 12.44 -23.40 -4.73
N THR A 23 13.52 -24.01 -5.20
CA THR A 23 14.76 -23.38 -5.63
C THR A 23 14.43 -22.29 -6.66
N ALA A 24 13.97 -21.13 -6.18
CA ALA A 24 14.34 -19.88 -6.81
C ALA A 24 15.86 -19.95 -6.89
N SER A 25 16.36 -20.04 -8.11
CA SER A 25 17.77 -20.04 -8.44
C SER A 25 18.47 -19.00 -7.57
N ILE A 26 19.11 -19.46 -6.50
CA ILE A 26 20.06 -18.66 -5.75
C ILE A 26 21.19 -18.54 -6.75
N SER A 27 21.16 -17.48 -7.56
CA SER A 27 22.29 -17.09 -8.38
C SER A 27 23.47 -16.99 -7.44
N ALA A 28 24.39 -17.94 -7.58
CA ALA A 28 25.55 -18.07 -6.72
C ALA A 28 26.23 -16.71 -6.60
N LEU A 29 26.27 -16.18 -5.38
CA LEU A 29 26.97 -14.93 -5.10
C LEU A 29 28.43 -15.09 -5.56
N PRO A 30 28.97 -14.14 -6.35
CA PRO A 30 30.33 -14.25 -6.86
C PRO A 30 31.37 -14.28 -5.73
N PRO A 31 32.51 -14.97 -5.91
CA PRO A 31 33.51 -15.12 -4.85
C PRO A 31 34.04 -13.75 -4.40
N ARG A 32 33.93 -13.51 -3.09
CA ARG A 32 34.35 -12.27 -2.44
C ARG A 32 35.87 -12.17 -2.45
N HIS A 33 36.40 -11.21 -3.20
CA HIS A 33 37.82 -10.88 -3.27
C HIS A 33 38.26 -10.17 -1.97
N PRO A 34 39.44 -10.47 -1.42
CA PRO A 34 39.79 -10.16 -0.03
C PRO A 34 40.25 -8.71 0.19
N ASN A 35 39.72 -7.71 -0.54
CA ASN A 35 40.12 -6.31 -0.32
C ASN A 35 39.20 -5.20 -0.88
N THR A 36 37.87 -5.33 -0.81
CA THR A 36 36.99 -4.22 -1.20
C THR A 36 35.84 -4.02 -0.22
N SER A 37 35.91 -2.98 0.60
CA SER A 37 34.83 -2.44 1.44
C SER A 37 33.87 -1.52 0.65
N ALA A 38 33.68 -1.78 -0.65
CA ALA A 38 32.77 -1.02 -1.49
C ALA A 38 31.38 -1.69 -1.47
N LEU A 39 30.40 -1.02 -0.86
CA LEU A 39 28.99 -1.33 -1.05
C LEU A 39 28.66 -1.14 -2.53
N VAL A 40 28.61 -2.23 -3.30
CA VAL A 40 28.06 -2.21 -4.66
C VAL A 40 26.54 -2.10 -4.50
N GLU A 41 26.02 -0.89 -4.66
CA GLU A 41 24.58 -0.66 -4.70
C GLU A 41 24.02 -1.36 -5.95
N TYR A 42 23.37 -2.50 -5.74
CA TYR A 42 22.63 -3.18 -6.79
C TYR A 42 21.42 -2.32 -7.15
N THR A 43 21.53 -1.57 -8.24
CA THR A 43 20.38 -0.91 -8.86
C THR A 43 19.67 -1.96 -9.71
N PRO A 44 18.44 -2.41 -9.34
CA PRO A 44 17.70 -3.33 -10.18
C PRO A 44 17.49 -2.68 -11.55
N PRO A 45 17.63 -3.45 -12.66
CA PRO A 45 17.38 -2.91 -13.98
C PRO A 45 15.97 -2.34 -14.05
N VAL A 46 15.85 -1.08 -14.50
CA VAL A 46 14.57 -0.41 -14.68
C VAL A 46 13.81 -1.20 -15.76
N PRO A 47 12.58 -1.67 -15.51
CA PRO A 47 11.78 -2.29 -16.55
C PRO A 47 11.62 -1.30 -17.70
N ASN A 48 11.94 -1.73 -18.92
CA ASN A 48 11.83 -0.91 -20.12
C ASN A 48 10.35 -0.53 -20.30
N GLN A 49 10.02 0.74 -20.08
CA GLN A 49 8.65 1.26 -20.17
C GLN A 49 8.01 0.97 -21.54
N GLU A 50 8.82 0.93 -22.59
CA GLU A 50 8.40 0.62 -23.96
C GLU A 50 7.92 -0.83 -24.14
N GLU A 51 8.49 -1.79 -23.39
CA GLU A 51 8.08 -3.20 -23.46
C GLU A 51 6.72 -3.42 -22.78
N GLU A 52 6.50 -2.78 -21.64
CA GLU A 52 5.21 -2.79 -20.94
C GLU A 52 4.10 -2.19 -21.82
N ASP A 53 4.42 -1.10 -22.54
CA ASP A 53 3.49 -0.44 -23.46
C ASP A 53 3.13 -1.31 -24.67
N LEU A 54 4.09 -2.06 -25.22
CA LEU A 54 3.83 -2.99 -26.31
C LEU A 54 2.95 -4.16 -25.88
N GLU A 55 3.20 -4.75 -24.71
CA GLU A 55 2.37 -5.84 -24.20
C GLU A 55 0.94 -5.39 -23.90
N VAL A 56 0.76 -4.20 -23.33
CA VAL A 56 -0.56 -3.59 -23.10
C VAL A 56 -1.27 -3.32 -24.42
N LYS A 57 -0.56 -2.82 -25.43
CA LYS A 57 -1.12 -2.57 -26.76
C LYS A 57 -1.52 -3.86 -27.48
N LEU A 58 -0.68 -4.89 -27.42
CA LEU A 58 -0.98 -6.20 -28.01
C LEU A 58 -2.21 -6.85 -27.34
N ARG A 59 -2.33 -6.75 -26.01
CA ARG A 59 -3.52 -7.19 -25.28
C ARG A 59 -4.77 -6.45 -25.75
N ARG A 60 -4.69 -5.11 -25.83
CA ARG A 60 -5.80 -4.28 -26.32
C ARG A 60 -6.22 -4.68 -27.73
N ILE A 61 -5.26 -4.98 -28.61
CA ILE A 61 -5.54 -5.41 -29.98
C ILE A 61 -6.26 -6.76 -29.97
N ILE A 62 -5.77 -7.75 -29.23
CA ILE A 62 -6.37 -9.09 -29.19
C ILE A 62 -7.81 -9.04 -28.65
N ASP A 63 -8.08 -8.20 -27.64
CA ASP A 63 -9.38 -8.18 -26.96
C ASP A 63 -10.40 -7.27 -27.66
N HIS A 64 -9.97 -6.18 -28.29
CA HIS A 64 -10.88 -5.15 -28.80
C HIS A 64 -10.92 -5.02 -30.32
N VAL A 65 -9.96 -5.58 -31.06
CA VAL A 65 -9.97 -5.50 -32.51
C VAL A 65 -10.78 -6.67 -33.08
N PRO A 66 -11.85 -6.40 -33.85
CA PRO A 66 -12.62 -7.45 -34.49
C PRO A 66 -11.76 -8.27 -35.44
N VAL A 67 -11.72 -9.59 -35.21
CA VAL A 67 -11.02 -10.53 -36.10
C VAL A 67 -11.95 -10.89 -37.26
N ARG A 68 -11.61 -10.48 -38.48
CA ARG A 68 -12.28 -10.95 -39.69
C ARG A 68 -11.76 -12.33 -40.07
N VAL A 69 -12.65 -13.29 -40.26
CA VAL A 69 -12.33 -14.65 -40.74
C VAL A 69 -12.76 -14.77 -42.19
N ASN A 70 -11.82 -15.11 -43.06
CA ASN A 70 -12.05 -15.17 -44.51
C ASN A 70 -12.40 -16.58 -45.01
N ASN A 71 -12.09 -17.63 -44.24
CA ASN A 71 -12.23 -19.03 -44.64
C ASN A 71 -13.40 -19.72 -43.93
N THR A 72 -14.55 -19.05 -43.84
CA THR A 72 -15.73 -19.57 -43.13
C THR A 72 -16.64 -20.31 -44.10
N SER A 73 -16.86 -21.59 -43.85
CA SER A 73 -17.84 -22.42 -44.57
C SER A 73 -19.28 -21.96 -44.28
N GLY A 74 -20.22 -22.25 -45.19
CA GLY A 74 -21.63 -21.88 -45.01
C GLY A 74 -22.27 -22.49 -43.76
N SER A 75 -23.31 -21.86 -43.21
CA SER A 75 -23.90 -22.25 -41.92
C SER A 75 -24.53 -23.65 -41.89
N SER A 76 -24.94 -24.17 -43.05
CA SER A 76 -25.47 -25.53 -43.21
C SER A 76 -24.44 -26.52 -43.77
N ALA A 77 -23.20 -26.08 -43.99
CA ALA A 77 -22.14 -26.97 -44.44
C ALA A 77 -21.79 -27.98 -43.34
N GLY A 78 -21.52 -29.22 -43.73
CA GLY A 78 -21.07 -30.26 -42.81
C GLY A 78 -19.68 -29.98 -42.25
N SER A 79 -19.24 -30.77 -41.27
CA SER A 79 -17.91 -30.59 -40.67
C SER A 79 -16.80 -31.02 -41.63
N GLY A 80 -15.88 -30.10 -41.92
CA GLY A 80 -14.69 -30.35 -42.71
C GLY A 80 -13.56 -30.95 -41.88
N SER A 81 -12.57 -31.56 -42.55
CA SER A 81 -11.40 -32.16 -41.89
C SER A 81 -10.55 -31.17 -41.08
N GLY A 82 -10.63 -29.87 -41.38
CA GLY A 82 -9.93 -28.80 -40.67
C GLY A 82 -10.66 -28.23 -39.45
N ASP A 83 -11.96 -28.50 -39.29
CA ASP A 83 -12.79 -27.83 -38.26
C ASP A 83 -12.36 -28.22 -36.85
N PHE A 84 -11.95 -29.48 -36.66
CA PHE A 84 -11.41 -29.95 -35.40
C PHE A 84 -10.20 -29.13 -34.95
N HIS A 85 -9.27 -28.85 -35.87
CA HIS A 85 -8.09 -28.05 -35.55
C HIS A 85 -8.45 -26.59 -35.29
N GLN A 86 -9.36 -26.00 -36.05
CA GLN A 86 -9.84 -24.64 -35.79
C GLN A 86 -10.45 -24.52 -34.39
N TYR A 87 -11.33 -25.46 -34.02
CA TYR A 87 -11.91 -25.53 -32.68
C TYR A 87 -10.84 -25.67 -31.59
N ARG A 88 -9.87 -26.56 -31.78
CA ARG A 88 -8.77 -26.79 -30.81
C ARG A 88 -7.96 -25.52 -30.57
N GLN A 89 -7.67 -24.75 -31.62
CA GLN A 89 -6.92 -23.49 -31.51
C GLN A 89 -7.78 -22.40 -30.84
N MET A 90 -9.06 -22.28 -31.23
CA MET A 90 -9.99 -21.32 -30.61
C MET A 90 -10.21 -21.61 -29.13
N ARG A 91 -10.41 -22.87 -28.74
CA ARG A 91 -10.58 -23.26 -27.34
C ARG A 91 -9.35 -22.90 -26.50
N ARG A 92 -8.13 -23.15 -27.00
CA ARG A 92 -6.91 -22.77 -26.29
C ARG A 92 -6.79 -21.25 -26.14
N LYS A 93 -7.03 -20.50 -27.22
CA LYS A 93 -7.05 -19.02 -27.15
C LYS A 93 -8.04 -18.52 -26.10
N GLU A 94 -9.23 -19.09 -26.03
CA GLU A 94 -10.24 -18.67 -25.05
C GLU A 94 -9.89 -19.07 -23.61
N GLN A 95 -9.34 -20.27 -23.41
CA GLN A 95 -8.84 -20.69 -22.10
C GLN A 95 -7.70 -19.78 -21.60
N ASP A 96 -6.76 -19.44 -22.49
CA ASP A 96 -5.67 -18.51 -22.17
C ASP A 96 -6.21 -17.11 -21.84
N ARG A 97 -7.25 -16.66 -22.55
CA ARG A 97 -7.92 -15.38 -22.29
C ARG A 97 -8.56 -15.36 -20.90
N LEU A 98 -9.34 -16.39 -20.55
CA LEU A 98 -9.97 -16.53 -19.24
C LEU A 98 -8.94 -16.61 -18.12
N ALA A 99 -7.92 -17.45 -18.27
CA ALA A 99 -6.85 -17.59 -17.27
C ALA A 99 -6.12 -16.26 -17.02
N ARG A 100 -5.85 -15.47 -18.07
CA ARG A 100 -5.25 -14.13 -17.93
C ARG A 100 -6.16 -13.17 -17.16
N MET A 101 -7.44 -13.16 -17.48
CA MET A 101 -8.43 -12.32 -16.79
C MET A 101 -8.50 -12.66 -15.30
N ASP A 102 -8.48 -13.93 -14.94
CA ASP A 102 -8.48 -14.38 -13.54
C ASP A 102 -7.22 -13.97 -12.79
N ILE A 103 -6.04 -14.13 -13.42
CA ILE A 103 -4.76 -13.69 -12.85
C ILE A 103 -4.77 -12.18 -12.59
N ASP A 104 -5.22 -11.39 -13.57
CA ASP A 104 -5.25 -9.93 -13.44
C ASP A 104 -6.25 -9.48 -12.35
N PHE A 105 -7.38 -10.17 -12.23
CA PHE A 105 -8.34 -9.95 -11.14
C PHE A 105 -7.73 -10.25 -9.77
N GLN A 106 -7.07 -11.40 -9.61
CA GLN A 106 -6.42 -11.77 -8.36
C GLN A 106 -5.32 -10.78 -7.97
N LYS A 107 -4.49 -10.35 -8.92
CA LYS A 107 -3.47 -9.31 -8.69
C LYS A 107 -4.10 -8.00 -8.22
N ARG A 108 -5.14 -7.50 -8.91
CA ARG A 108 -5.85 -6.27 -8.52
C ARG A 108 -6.45 -6.38 -7.12
N LYS A 109 -7.05 -7.53 -6.79
CA LYS A 109 -7.61 -7.80 -5.47
C LYS A 109 -6.54 -7.74 -4.38
N GLN A 110 -5.41 -8.42 -4.57
CA GLN A 110 -4.30 -8.44 -3.61
C GLN A 110 -3.70 -7.04 -3.39
N VAL A 111 -3.51 -6.26 -4.46
CA VAL A 111 -3.01 -4.89 -4.37
C VAL A 111 -4.00 -3.98 -3.62
N ALA A 112 -5.29 -4.08 -3.92
CA ALA A 112 -6.33 -3.32 -3.24
C ALA A 112 -6.38 -3.65 -1.74
N GLU A 113 -6.34 -4.94 -1.38
CA GLU A 113 -6.31 -5.39 0.02
C GLU A 113 -5.06 -4.90 0.75
N PHE A 114 -3.89 -4.98 0.10
CA PHE A 114 -2.63 -4.48 0.67
C PHE A 114 -2.67 -2.97 0.91
N ASN A 115 -3.14 -2.19 -0.07
CA ASN A 115 -3.24 -0.74 0.02
C ASN A 115 -4.21 -0.33 1.13
N LYS A 116 -5.40 -0.96 1.18
CA LYS A 116 -6.36 -0.72 2.26
C LYS A 116 -5.74 -0.98 3.63
N ARG A 117 -5.05 -2.12 3.81
CA ARG A 117 -4.37 -2.45 5.08
C ARG A 117 -3.22 -1.52 5.42
N ARG A 118 -2.52 -0.97 4.41
CA ARG A 118 -1.47 0.04 4.60
C ARG A 118 -2.07 1.37 5.05
N GLU A 119 -3.11 1.83 4.36
CA GLU A 119 -3.82 3.07 4.69
C GLU A 119 -4.44 3.03 6.08
N GLU A 120 -5.06 1.92 6.48
CA GLU A 120 -5.61 1.74 7.82
C GLU A 120 -4.53 1.87 8.91
N ARG A 121 -3.35 1.28 8.69
CA ARG A 121 -2.21 1.40 9.61
C ARG A 121 -1.68 2.83 9.69
N LEU A 122 -1.58 3.52 8.56
CA LEU A 122 -1.15 4.92 8.50
C LEU A 122 -2.16 5.83 9.21
N LYS A 123 -3.46 5.69 8.90
CA LYS A 123 -4.54 6.42 9.57
C LYS A 123 -4.53 6.19 11.09
N ALA A 124 -4.37 4.96 11.55
CA ALA A 124 -4.27 4.68 12.99
C ALA A 124 -3.04 5.32 13.65
N ALA A 125 -1.90 5.36 12.96
CA ALA A 125 -0.69 6.04 13.45
C ALA A 125 -0.87 7.57 13.47
N GLU A 126 -1.50 8.14 12.43
CA GLU A 126 -1.84 9.55 12.34
C GLU A 126 -2.82 9.97 13.43
N GLU A 127 -3.88 9.20 13.68
CA GLU A 127 -4.84 9.47 14.76
C GLU A 127 -4.17 9.47 16.14
N ARG A 128 -3.30 8.48 16.41
CA ARG A 128 -2.54 8.44 17.67
C ARG A 128 -1.62 9.66 17.80
N THR A 129 -0.98 10.05 16.71
CA THR A 129 -0.07 11.20 16.67
C THR A 129 -0.82 12.51 16.81
N ALA A 130 -1.98 12.66 16.14
CA ALA A 130 -2.86 13.82 16.20
C ALA A 130 -3.41 14.01 17.62
N LYS A 131 -3.91 12.93 18.26
CA LYS A 131 -4.36 12.97 19.68
C LYS A 131 -3.25 13.45 20.61
N LYS A 132 -2.02 12.95 20.45
CA LYS A 132 -0.85 13.39 21.24
C LYS A 132 -0.46 14.84 20.92
N ARG A 133 -0.49 15.24 19.64
CA ARG A 133 -0.21 16.62 19.18
C ARG A 133 -1.21 17.62 19.78
N LEU A 134 -2.51 17.32 19.73
CA LEU A 134 -3.56 18.14 20.34
C LEU A 134 -3.38 18.30 21.85
N LYS A 135 -3.02 17.22 22.57
CA LYS A 135 -2.70 17.30 24.01
C LYS A 135 -1.52 18.24 24.29
N ARG A 136 -0.45 18.17 23.48
CA ARG A 136 0.72 19.06 23.60
C ARG A 136 0.37 20.52 23.27
N GLN A 137 -0.44 20.75 22.25
CA GLN A 137 -0.88 22.08 21.84
C GLN A 137 -1.73 22.74 22.94
N LYS A 138 -2.70 22.02 23.52
CA LYS A 138 -3.49 22.51 24.67
C LYS A 138 -2.60 22.86 25.88
N LYS A 139 -1.59 22.03 26.18
CA LYS A 139 -0.63 22.32 27.26
C LYS A 139 0.23 23.56 26.95
N LYS A 140 0.64 23.74 25.69
CA LYS A 140 1.39 24.93 25.23
C LYS A 140 0.54 26.19 25.35
N GLN A 141 -0.72 26.16 24.91
CA GLN A 141 -1.67 27.28 25.03
C GLN A 141 -1.88 27.67 26.50
N LYS A 142 -2.19 26.71 27.39
CA LYS A 142 -2.32 26.99 28.84
C LYS A 142 -1.05 27.60 29.46
N LYS A 143 0.15 27.18 29.01
CA LYS A 143 1.41 27.77 29.49
C LYS A 143 1.60 29.20 28.96
N GLN A 144 1.23 29.46 27.70
CA GLN A 144 1.27 30.80 27.10
C GLN A 144 0.27 31.73 27.79
N GLU A 145 -0.97 31.30 28.01
CA GLU A 145 -1.98 32.06 28.75
C GLU A 145 -1.52 32.41 30.17
N LYS A 146 -0.90 31.46 30.90
CA LYS A 146 -0.33 31.74 32.22
C LYS A 146 0.81 32.77 32.16
N LYS A 147 1.70 32.68 31.17
CA LYS A 147 2.75 33.67 30.97
C LYS A 147 2.18 35.06 30.65
N MET A 148 1.20 35.14 29.75
CA MET A 148 0.53 36.40 29.42
C MET A 148 -0.20 37.00 30.63
N LYS A 149 -0.83 36.18 31.50
CA LYS A 149 -1.43 36.68 32.74
C LYS A 149 -0.40 37.21 33.74
N LEU A 150 0.75 36.56 33.86
CA LEU A 150 1.84 37.03 34.72
C LEU A 150 2.44 38.34 34.19
N GLU A 151 2.67 38.43 32.88
CA GLU A 151 3.12 39.67 32.21
C GLU A 151 2.09 40.78 32.35
N ALA A 152 0.79 40.48 32.20
CA ALA A 152 -0.28 41.46 32.38
C ALA A 152 -0.36 41.96 33.83
N GLY A 153 -0.22 41.08 34.83
CA GLY A 153 -0.16 41.50 36.25
C GLY A 153 1.09 42.32 36.57
N TYR A 154 2.24 41.99 35.98
CA TYR A 154 3.46 42.79 36.09
C TYR A 154 3.32 44.18 35.44
N HIS A 155 2.50 44.29 34.39
CA HIS A 155 2.25 45.54 33.69
C HIS A 155 1.11 46.36 34.31
N GLU A 156 0.25 45.74 35.13
CA GLU A 156 -0.80 46.39 35.93
C GLU A 156 -0.22 46.99 37.22
N GLU A 157 0.64 46.25 37.94
CA GLU A 157 1.34 46.77 39.14
C GLU A 157 2.30 47.93 38.80
N HIS A 158 2.93 47.93 37.62
CA HIS A 158 3.72 49.09 37.16
C HIS A 158 2.90 50.23 36.52
N LYS A 159 1.57 50.08 36.34
CA LYS A 159 0.70 51.16 35.86
C LYS A 159 0.01 51.92 37.00
N GLU A 160 -0.21 51.26 38.14
CA GLU A 160 -0.79 51.91 39.33
C GLU A 160 0.22 52.81 40.05
N ASP A 161 1.53 52.52 39.97
CA ASP A 161 2.61 53.38 40.51
C ASP A 161 2.98 54.60 39.64
N LYS A 162 2.24 54.89 38.55
CA LYS A 162 2.51 56.05 37.68
C LYS A 162 1.31 57.00 37.47
N SER A 163 0.39 57.03 38.43
CA SER A 163 -0.76 57.95 38.46
C SER A 163 -0.83 58.84 39.73
N SER A 164 0.21 58.83 40.57
CA SER A 164 0.27 59.64 41.80
C SER A 164 1.65 60.25 41.95
N ASP A 165 1.85 61.42 41.38
CA ASP A 165 2.57 62.56 41.97
C ASP A 165 3.13 63.47 40.85
N GLY A 166 2.60 64.69 40.81
CA GLY A 166 2.78 65.64 39.71
C GLY A 166 2.28 67.03 40.05
N SER A 167 2.70 67.54 41.22
CA SER A 167 2.76 68.95 41.63
C SER A 167 1.46 69.74 41.81
N GLN A 168 1.10 69.95 43.08
CA GLN A 168 0.47 71.19 43.52
C GLN A 168 1.55 72.24 43.84
N ASP A 169 1.37 73.40 43.21
CA ASP A 169 1.48 74.73 43.80
C ASP A 169 2.87 75.31 44.15
N SER A 170 3.26 76.31 43.36
CA SER A 170 4.14 77.40 43.81
C SER A 170 3.63 78.74 43.25
N GLY A 171 2.87 79.45 44.09
CA GLY A 171 3.22 80.82 44.53
C GLY A 171 3.28 81.96 43.51
N ASN A 172 2.21 82.75 43.53
CA ASN A 172 2.11 84.22 43.35
C ASN A 172 3.41 85.06 43.44
N ASP A 173 3.66 85.95 42.46
CA ASP A 173 3.85 87.42 42.60
C ASP A 173 4.48 88.07 41.33
N GLU A 174 3.99 89.28 40.99
CA GLU A 174 4.25 90.21 39.85
C GLU A 174 3.51 90.03 38.50
#